data_AF-X1K8F3-F1
#
_entry.id   AF-X1K8F3-F1
#
_cell.length_a   1.000
_cell.length_b   1.000
_cell.length_c   1.000
_cell.angle_alpha   90.00
_cell.angle_beta   90.00
_cell.angle_gamma   90.00
#
_symmetry.space_group_name_H-M   'P 1'
#
loop_
_entity.id
_entity.type
_entity.pdbx_description
1 polymer ?
#
loop_
_entity_poly.entity_id
_entity_poly.type
_entity_poly.pdbx_seq_one_letter_code
_entity_poly.pdbx_strand_id
1 'polypeptide(L)'
;MQEVFTKYINYLEAERNVSPYTVRNYTTDLLDFFNFLKDKGVSSLREVDRHVVRDYLSYLMEQGFVKGSIARKLSAIRSFYRYLLREEIVATSPVTTTSPKLDRRLPSSQPHHQVDGWQRYVSAYGDKPFYLYQLG
;
A
#
# COMPACT_ATOMS: atom_id res chain seq x y z
N MET A 1 -6.96 1.14 12.56
CA MET A 1 -6.50 1.16 11.15
C MET A 1 -7.61 0.81 10.16
N GLN A 2 -8.39 -0.25 10.41
CA GLN A 2 -9.44 -0.74 9.50
C GLN A 2 -10.48 0.32 9.10
N GLU A 3 -11.05 1.04 10.07
CA GLU A 3 -12.06 2.08 9.78
C GLU A 3 -11.52 3.16 8.83
N VAL A 4 -10.32 3.65 9.10
CA VAL A 4 -9.64 4.68 8.30
C VAL A 4 -9.35 4.18 6.88
N PHE A 5 -8.97 2.91 6.75
CA PHE A 5 -8.75 2.28 5.46
C PHE A 5 -10.04 2.17 4.64
N THR A 6 -11.14 1.72 5.24
CA THR A 6 -12.44 1.67 4.56
C THR A 6 -12.88 3.05 4.08
N LYS A 7 -12.71 4.09 4.92
CA LYS A 7 -13.01 5.48 4.51
C LYS A 7 -12.14 5.93 3.34
N TYR A 8 -10.87 5.55 3.32
CA TYR A 8 -9.97 5.86 2.20
C TYR A 8 -10.38 5.17 0.89
N ILE A 9 -10.81 3.90 0.93
CA ILE A 9 -11.26 3.19 -0.28
C ILE A 9 -12.54 3.81 -0.81
N ASN A 10 -13.51 4.10 0.06
CA ASN A 10 -14.72 4.82 -0.34
C ASN A 10 -14.39 6.20 -0.95
N TYR A 11 -13.40 6.90 -0.39
CA TYR A 11 -12.90 8.17 -0.94
C TYR A 11 -12.32 7.98 -2.34
N LEU A 12 -11.49 6.96 -2.57
CA LEU A 12 -10.93 6.67 -3.89
C LEU A 12 -12.01 6.30 -4.92
N GLU A 13 -13.02 5.53 -4.53
CA GLU A 13 -14.12 5.12 -5.41
C GLU A 13 -15.05 6.28 -5.78
N ALA A 14 -15.22 7.25 -4.88
CA ALA A 14 -15.99 8.47 -5.15
C ALA A 14 -15.24 9.46 -6.06
N GLU A 15 -13.92 9.35 -6.19
CA GLU A 15 -13.09 10.25 -6.98
C GLU A 15 -13.23 9.92 -8.48
N ARG A 16 -13.86 10.83 -9.25
CA ARG A 16 -14.27 10.61 -10.65
C ARG A 16 -13.15 10.19 -11.62
N ASN A 17 -11.88 10.40 -11.26
CA ASN A 17 -10.72 10.16 -12.11
C ASN A 17 -9.85 8.98 -11.66
N VAL A 18 -10.26 8.23 -10.63
CA VAL A 18 -9.51 7.05 -10.18
C VAL A 18 -10.08 5.82 -10.88
N SER A 19 -9.24 5.12 -11.65
CA SER A 19 -9.69 3.91 -12.32
C SER A 19 -9.94 2.78 -11.32
N PRO A 20 -10.87 1.84 -11.60
CA PRO A 20 -11.09 0.66 -10.76
C PRO A 20 -9.82 -0.16 -10.52
N TYR A 21 -8.94 -0.22 -11.52
CA TYR A 21 -7.63 -0.86 -11.40
C TYR A 21 -6.71 -0.14 -10.40
N THR A 22 -6.76 1.19 -10.34
CA THR A 22 -5.98 1.98 -9.38
C THR A 22 -6.49 1.75 -7.96
N VAL A 23 -7.81 1.73 -7.76
CA VAL A 23 -8.42 1.36 -6.48
C VAL A 23 -7.91 -0.01 -6.07
N ARG A 24 -8.15 -1.05 -6.88
CA ARG A 24 -7.71 -2.43 -6.60
C ARG A 24 -6.23 -2.52 -6.24
N ASN A 25 -5.36 -1.90 -7.05
CA ASN A 25 -3.92 -1.94 -6.82
C ASN A 25 -3.53 -1.27 -5.50
N TYR A 26 -4.09 -0.11 -5.20
CA TYR A 26 -3.80 0.62 -3.97
C TYR A 26 -4.30 -0.15 -2.76
N THR A 27 -5.46 -0.78 -2.89
CA THR A 27 -6.05 -1.52 -1.80
C THR A 27 -5.23 -2.76 -1.44
N THR A 28 -4.76 -3.53 -2.43
CA THR A 28 -3.82 -4.65 -2.19
C THR A 28 -2.48 -4.15 -1.64
N ASP A 29 -1.94 -3.07 -2.19
CA ASP A 29 -0.64 -2.54 -1.74
C ASP A 29 -0.66 -2.03 -0.29
N LEU A 30 -1.77 -1.43 0.14
CA LEU A 30 -1.94 -0.95 1.50
C LEU A 30 -2.18 -2.08 2.49
N LEU A 31 -2.88 -3.14 2.09
CA LEU A 31 -2.98 -4.34 2.92
C LEU A 31 -1.62 -4.97 3.19
N ASP A 32 -0.79 -5.12 2.16
CA ASP A 32 0.58 -5.65 2.33
C ASP A 32 1.39 -4.80 3.30
N PHE A 33 1.23 -3.48 3.24
CA PHE A 33 1.87 -2.56 4.17
C PHE A 33 1.33 -2.71 5.60
N PHE A 34 0.02 -2.84 5.79
CA PHE A 34 -0.56 -3.04 7.13
C PHE A 34 -0.17 -4.37 7.75
N ASN A 35 -0.04 -5.43 6.95
CA ASN A 35 0.50 -6.71 7.41
C ASN A 35 1.94 -6.53 7.92
N PHE A 36 2.78 -5.83 7.15
CA PHE A 36 4.12 -5.50 7.60
C PHE A 36 4.14 -4.67 8.91
N LEU A 37 3.25 -3.68 9.05
CA LEU A 37 3.14 -2.90 10.28
C LEU A 37 2.75 -3.78 11.48
N LYS A 38 1.79 -4.69 11.28
CA LYS A 38 1.36 -5.66 12.30
C LYS A 38 2.52 -6.55 12.74
N ASP A 39 3.30 -7.07 11.80
CA ASP A 39 4.47 -7.92 12.08
C ASP A 39 5.58 -7.15 12.83
N LYS A 40 5.70 -5.85 12.58
CA LYS A 40 6.59 -4.94 13.32
C LYS A 40 6.04 -4.46 14.67
N GLY A 41 4.81 -4.84 15.03
CA GLY A 41 4.14 -4.40 16.26
C GLY A 41 3.70 -2.93 16.26
N VAL A 42 3.60 -2.29 15.08
CA VAL A 42 3.12 -0.92 14.95
C VAL A 42 1.60 -0.91 14.97
N SER A 43 1.03 -0.32 16.03
CA SER A 43 -0.41 -0.38 16.30
C SER A 43 -1.18 0.85 15.82
N SER A 44 -0.46 1.94 15.53
CA SER A 44 -1.05 3.23 15.12
C SER A 44 -0.41 3.80 13.86
N LEU A 45 -1.22 4.38 12.98
CA LEU A 45 -0.74 5.11 11.80
C LEU A 45 0.02 6.39 12.17
N ARG A 46 -0.11 6.85 13.41
CA ARG A 46 0.63 8.01 13.96
C ARG A 46 2.05 7.64 14.38
N GLU A 47 2.33 6.36 14.62
CA GLU A 47 3.65 5.84 15.00
C GLU A 47 4.53 5.56 13.78
N VAL A 48 3.95 5.52 12.58
CA VAL A 48 4.70 5.28 11.36
C VAL A 48 5.52 6.51 11.02
N ASP A 49 6.84 6.35 11.05
CA ASP A 49 7.80 7.36 10.66
C ASP A 49 8.55 6.98 9.37
N ARG A 50 9.56 7.79 9.00
CA ARG A 50 10.39 7.52 7.81
C ARG A 50 11.21 6.25 7.93
N HIS A 51 11.58 5.84 9.14
CA HIS A 51 12.36 4.61 9.38
C HIS A 51 11.49 3.38 9.11
N VAL A 52 10.25 3.37 9.60
CA VAL A 52 9.29 2.27 9.34
C VAL A 52 9.03 2.11 7.83
N VAL A 53 8.84 3.22 7.11
CA VAL A 53 8.67 3.17 5.64
C VAL A 53 9.93 2.64 4.96
N ARG A 54 11.13 3.03 5.40
CA ARG A 54 12.39 2.52 4.85
C ARG A 54 12.55 1.02 5.10
N ASP A 55 12.24 0.55 6.31
CA ASP A 55 12.25 -0.87 6.66
C ASP A 55 11.32 -1.66 5.75
N TYR A 56 10.12 -1.14 5.46
CA TYR A 56 9.19 -1.79 4.53
C TYR A 56 9.78 -1.91 3.12
N LEU A 57 10.44 -0.85 2.62
CA LEU A 57 11.08 -0.90 1.31
C LEU A 57 12.23 -1.91 1.26
N SER A 58 13.04 -2.00 2.32
CA SER A 58 14.10 -3.01 2.44
C SER A 58 13.50 -4.42 2.45
N TYR A 59 12.45 -4.64 3.24
CA TYR A 59 11.71 -5.89 3.28
C TYR A 59 11.21 -6.32 1.89
N LEU A 60 10.58 -5.41 1.14
CA LEU A 60 10.12 -5.72 -0.22
C LEU A 60 11.28 -6.10 -1.17
N MET A 61 12.45 -5.47 -1.03
CA MET A 61 13.63 -5.84 -1.82
C MET A 61 14.14 -7.23 -1.45
N GLU A 62 14.19 -7.57 -0.17
CA GLU A 62 14.58 -8.89 0.33
C GLU A 62 13.61 -9.99 -0.12
N GLN A 63 12.32 -9.67 -0.22
CA GLN A 63 11.29 -10.56 -0.79
C GLN A 63 11.35 -10.66 -2.33
N GLY A 64 12.28 -9.96 -2.99
CA GLY A 64 12.48 -10.05 -4.44
C GLY A 64 11.48 -9.27 -5.29
N PHE A 65 10.75 -8.29 -4.72
CA PHE A 65 9.85 -7.46 -5.51
C PHE A 65 10.62 -6.59 -6.51
N VAL A 66 10.09 -6.54 -7.74
CA VAL A 66 10.65 -5.68 -8.79
C VAL A 66 10.41 -4.20 -8.48
N LYS A 67 11.31 -3.32 -8.96
CA LYS A 67 11.26 -1.86 -8.71
C LYS A 67 9.91 -1.22 -9.01
N GLY A 68 9.27 -1.63 -10.11
CA GLY A 68 7.96 -1.10 -10.51
C GLY A 68 6.88 -1.38 -9.46
N SER A 69 6.87 -2.59 -8.89
CA SER A 69 5.95 -2.97 -7.81
C SER A 69 6.23 -2.19 -6.53
N ILE A 70 7.51 -2.03 -6.16
CA ILE A 70 7.91 -1.24 -4.99
C ILE A 70 7.48 0.23 -5.15
N ALA A 71 7.69 0.82 -6.33
CA ALA A 71 7.28 2.19 -6.62
C ALA A 71 5.76 2.37 -6.57
N ARG A 72 4.99 1.39 -7.07
CA ARG A 72 3.52 1.39 -6.99
C ARG A 72 3.04 1.32 -5.54
N LYS A 73 3.61 0.41 -4.74
CA LYS A 73 3.34 0.28 -3.29
C LYS A 73 3.63 1.59 -2.54
N LEU A 74 4.78 2.20 -2.79
CA LEU A 74 5.12 3.50 -2.19
C LEU A 74 4.15 4.61 -2.62
N SER A 75 3.63 4.57 -3.84
CA SER A 75 2.64 5.52 -4.33
C SER A 75 1.29 5.36 -3.64
N ALA A 76 0.86 4.12 -3.40
CA ALA A 76 -0.34 3.82 -2.61
C ALA A 76 -0.20 4.35 -1.16
N ILE A 77 0.92 4.06 -0.48
CA ILE A 77 1.20 4.57 0.87
C ILE A 77 1.19 6.10 0.88
N ARG A 78 1.86 6.75 -0.07
CA ARG A 78 1.87 8.21 -0.18
C ARG A 78 0.47 8.78 -0.35
N SER A 79 -0.33 8.18 -1.22
CA SER A 79 -1.70 8.64 -1.46
C SER A 79 -2.57 8.49 -0.21
N PHE A 80 -2.43 7.38 0.52
CA PHE A 80 -3.10 7.15 1.78
C PHE A 80 -2.71 8.18 2.84
N TYR A 81 -1.42 8.44 3.07
CA TYR A 81 -0.99 9.44 4.06
C TYR A 81 -1.37 10.87 3.70
N ARG A 82 -1.51 11.20 2.40
CA ARG A 82 -2.12 12.49 2.00
C ARG A 82 -3.59 12.58 2.41
N TYR A 83 -4.35 11.51 2.24
CA TYR A 83 -5.73 11.44 2.72
C TYR A 83 -5.78 11.59 4.25
N LEU A 84 -4.91 10.89 5.00
CA LEU A 84 -4.87 11.01 6.46
C LEU A 84 -4.55 12.42 6.95
N LEU A 85 -3.66 13.13 6.25
CA LEU A 85 -3.35 14.53 6.54
C LEU A 85 -4.56 15.44 6.28
N ARG A 86 -5.26 15.23 5.15
CA ARG A 86 -6.46 16.00 4.80
C ARG A 86 -7.59 15.82 5.82
N GLU A 87 -7.74 14.61 6.34
CA GLU A 87 -8.74 14.27 7.37
C GLU A 87 -8.24 14.55 8.80
N GLU A 88 -7.07 15.18 8.97
CA GLU A 88 -6.45 15.51 10.26
C GLU A 88 -6.23 14.30 11.20
N ILE A 89 -6.18 13.09 10.63
CA ILE A 89 -5.97 11.84 11.39
C ILE A 89 -4.52 11.74 11.87
N VAL A 90 -3.58 12.24 11.06
CA VAL A 90 -2.15 12.34 11.35
C VAL A 90 -1.67 13.78 11.16
N ALA A 91 -0.69 14.21 11.94
CA ALA A 91 -0.11 15.56 11.82
C ALA A 91 0.99 15.66 10.76
N THR A 92 1.63 14.54 10.42
CA THR A 92 2.78 14.49 9.49
C THR A 92 2.71 13.25 8.62
N SER A 93 3.16 13.36 7.37
CA SER A 93 3.35 12.20 6.50
C SER A 93 4.76 11.60 6.69
N PRO A 94 4.89 10.28 6.88
CA PRO A 94 6.18 9.59 6.88
C PRO A 94 6.76 9.47 5.46
N VAL A 95 5.99 9.78 4.43
CA VAL A 95 6.43 9.77 3.04
C VAL A 95 6.55 11.20 2.51
N THR A 96 7.71 11.56 1.99
CA THR A 96 7.93 12.90 1.39
C THR A 96 7.15 13.07 0.08
N THR A 97 6.74 14.31 -0.19
CA THR A 97 6.10 14.74 -1.45
C THR A 97 7.07 14.69 -2.63
N THR A 98 8.35 14.94 -2.40
CA THR A 98 9.42 14.54 -3.32
C THR A 98 9.62 13.04 -3.20
N SER A 99 9.14 12.28 -4.19
CA SER A 99 9.70 10.95 -4.43
C SER A 99 11.22 11.12 -4.53
N PRO A 100 12.04 10.53 -3.66
CA PRO A 100 13.46 10.45 -3.96
C PRO A 100 13.53 9.79 -5.33
N LYS A 101 14.19 10.42 -6.30
CA LYS A 101 14.66 9.67 -7.46
C LYS A 101 15.31 8.44 -6.86
N LEU A 102 14.78 7.26 -7.19
CA LEU A 102 15.27 5.98 -6.71
C LEU A 102 16.71 5.87 -7.20
N ASP A 103 17.64 6.45 -6.44
CA ASP A 103 18.94 6.84 -6.95
C ASP A 103 19.77 5.57 -7.08
N ARG A 104 19.85 5.10 -8.33
CA ARG A 104 21.08 4.62 -8.97
C ARG A 104 21.86 3.47 -8.34
N ARG A 105 21.24 2.56 -7.59
CA ARG A 105 21.88 1.27 -7.26
C ARG A 105 20.90 0.10 -7.27
N LEU A 106 20.48 -0.34 -8.45
CA LEU A 106 19.87 -1.66 -8.58
C LEU A 106 20.14 -2.19 -10.00
N PRO A 107 20.72 -3.40 -10.16
CA PRO A 107 20.95 -4.02 -11.46
C PRO A 107 19.66 -4.10 -12.27
N SER A 108 19.78 -3.87 -13.56
CA SER A 108 18.69 -3.98 -14.53
C SER A 108 18.39 -5.45 -14.83
N SER A 109 17.20 -5.92 -14.47
CA SER A 109 16.55 -7.00 -15.22
C SER A 109 15.04 -7.01 -15.00
N GLN A 110 14.34 -7.27 -16.11
CA GLN A 110 12.93 -7.62 -16.24
C GLN A 110 12.93 -8.82 -17.22
N PRO A 111 11.96 -9.75 -17.20
CA PRO A 111 10.55 -9.43 -17.22
C PRO A 111 9.65 -10.18 -16.22
N HIS A 112 8.46 -9.60 -16.18
CA HIS A 112 7.20 -9.94 -15.54
C HIS A 112 6.80 -11.42 -15.51
N HIS A 113 6.47 -11.92 -14.31
CA HIS A 113 5.35 -12.84 -14.11
C HIS A 113 4.69 -12.50 -12.77
N GLN A 114 3.84 -11.47 -12.77
CA GLN A 114 2.99 -11.17 -11.63
C GLN A 114 1.82 -12.17 -11.69
N VAL A 115 1.92 -13.24 -10.90
CA VAL A 115 0.80 -14.17 -10.73
C VAL A 115 -0.29 -13.38 -10.04
N ASP A 116 -1.34 -13.04 -10.78
CA ASP A 116 -2.45 -12.24 -10.30
C ASP A 116 -3.21 -13.09 -9.26
N GLY A 117 -2.85 -12.95 -7.98
CA GLY A 117 -3.46 -13.68 -6.85
C GLY A 117 -4.98 -13.52 -6.77
N TRP A 118 -5.56 -12.62 -7.56
CA TRP A 118 -6.99 -12.37 -7.70
C TRP A 118 -7.78 -13.57 -8.24
N GLN A 119 -7.26 -14.35 -9.19
CA GLN A 119 -7.97 -15.56 -9.67
C GLN A 119 -8.09 -16.62 -8.57
N ARG A 120 -7.03 -16.77 -7.77
CA ARG A 120 -7.02 -17.67 -6.61
C ARG A 120 -7.93 -17.16 -5.49
N TYR A 121 -8.13 -15.85 -5.42
CA TYR A 121 -8.94 -15.16 -4.42
C TYR A 121 -10.46 -15.18 -4.75
N VAL A 122 -10.86 -14.84 -5.98
CA VAL A 122 -12.26 -14.85 -6.43
C VAL A 122 -12.86 -16.25 -6.33
N SER A 123 -12.08 -17.28 -6.67
CA SER A 123 -12.52 -18.68 -6.60
C SER A 123 -12.71 -19.21 -5.17
N ALA A 124 -12.13 -18.54 -4.17
CA ALA A 124 -12.17 -19.01 -2.78
C ALA A 124 -13.20 -18.27 -1.92
N TYR A 125 -13.61 -17.04 -2.28
CA TYR A 125 -14.39 -16.17 -1.37
C TYR A 125 -15.60 -15.44 -1.97
N GLY A 126 -15.84 -15.51 -3.29
CA GLY A 126 -17.01 -14.89 -3.95
C GLY A 126 -17.01 -13.35 -3.96
N ASP A 127 -18.02 -12.74 -4.60
CA ASP A 127 -18.13 -11.31 -4.98
C ASP A 127 -18.17 -10.26 -3.84
N LYS A 128 -17.81 -10.63 -2.60
CA LYS A 128 -17.78 -9.69 -1.47
C LYS A 128 -16.41 -8.98 -1.39
N PRO A 129 -16.38 -7.68 -1.01
CA PRO A 129 -15.13 -6.93 -0.92
C PRO A 129 -14.20 -7.54 0.14
N PHE A 130 -13.01 -7.94 -0.33
CA PHE A 130 -11.96 -8.69 0.37
C PHE A 130 -11.59 -8.19 1.76
N TYR A 131 -11.64 -6.88 1.94
CA TYR A 131 -11.15 -6.19 3.14
C TYR A 131 -11.99 -6.43 4.39
N LEU A 132 -13.16 -7.07 4.24
CA LEU A 132 -14.04 -7.44 5.36
C LEU A 132 -13.62 -8.75 6.05
N TYR A 133 -12.74 -9.55 5.43
CA TYR A 133 -12.48 -10.94 5.87
C TYR A 133 -11.07 -11.21 6.43
N GLN A 134 -10.15 -10.24 6.40
CA GLN A 134 -8.74 -10.43 6.78
C GLN A 134 -8.34 -9.91 8.18
N LEU A 135 -9.27 -9.46 9.00
CA LEU A 135 -8.97 -8.95 10.35
C LEU A 135 -9.81 -9.61 11.44
N GLY A 136 -10.02 -10.93 11.30
CA GLY A 136 -10.41 -11.82 12.39
C GLY A 136 -9.20 -12.29 13.19
#